data_AF-A0AB33ELB6-F1
#
_entry.id   AF-A0AB33ELB6-F1
#
_cell.length_a   1.000
_cell.length_b   1.000
_cell.length_c   1.000
_cell.angle_alpha   90.00
_cell.angle_beta   90.00
_cell.angle_gamma   90.00
#
_symmetry.space_group_name_H-M   'P 1'
#
loop_
_entity.id
_entity.type
_entity.pdbx_description
1 polymer ?
#
loop_
_entity_poly.entity_id
_entity_poly.type
_entity_poly.pdbx_seq_one_letter_code
_entity_poly.pdbx_strand_id
1 'polypeptide(L)'
;MSGGSRMPTAGDPAPRVSLHLLGGFQLLHDGVPVVVPRGLQRVIALIGLRPGATRSHLAGLLWPETSEERALSSLRTALWRLRQDPCCPLRTGGDTVRLGPTVHLDVDELVVTAARVRDGATPRGAAGAGRHDLLPGWYDDWVLLERERLRQLRLHMLEELAGNHLAAGRHGEALEAALEAMAAEPLRETPHRLVVRIHLAEGNAFEAVHSFYVYRDLLLRELRLEPSPAMTALLDDTLAPIRRASRPEPPQRRADRGRPAGPARPQRAAPPPSIPRGTP
;
A
#
# COMPACT_ATOMS: atom_id res chain seq x y z
N MET A 1 49.22 48.79 -2.01
CA MET A 1 49.74 47.43 -2.32
C MET A 1 49.56 46.62 -1.04
N SER A 2 48.75 45.59 -0.89
CA SER A 2 47.85 44.79 -1.74
C SER A 2 46.71 44.35 -0.80
N GLY A 3 45.43 44.37 -1.15
CA GLY A 3 44.89 43.64 -2.30
C GLY A 3 44.64 42.16 -1.96
N GLY A 4 44.12 41.85 -0.76
CA GLY A 4 43.68 40.50 -0.39
C GLY A 4 42.28 40.22 -0.92
N SER A 5 42.16 40.06 -2.24
CA SER A 5 40.93 39.64 -2.90
C SER A 5 40.63 38.19 -2.50
N ARG A 6 39.64 37.99 -1.62
CA ARG A 6 39.04 36.66 -1.42
C ARG A 6 38.24 36.36 -2.67
N MET A 7 38.78 35.51 -3.54
CA MET A 7 38.01 34.96 -4.65
C MET A 7 36.82 34.17 -4.09
N PRO A 8 35.60 34.36 -4.61
CA PRO A 8 34.47 33.51 -4.29
C PRO A 8 34.72 32.13 -4.91
N THR A 9 34.95 31.12 -4.07
CA THR A 9 34.96 29.72 -4.47
C THR A 9 33.58 29.33 -4.99
N ALA A 10 33.58 28.59 -6.10
CA ALA A 10 32.41 28.16 -6.83
C ALA A 10 31.41 27.37 -5.96
N GLY A 11 30.15 27.80 -6.00
CA GLY A 11 28.99 26.95 -5.70
C GLY A 11 28.66 26.78 -4.22
N ASP A 12 28.48 27.87 -3.47
CA ASP A 12 27.69 27.77 -2.24
C ASP A 12 26.25 27.37 -2.66
N PRO A 13 25.74 26.18 -2.27
CA PRO A 13 24.35 25.85 -2.54
C PRO A 13 23.52 26.93 -1.84
N ALA A 14 22.64 27.59 -2.59
CA ALA A 14 21.70 28.55 -2.02
C ALA A 14 21.10 27.99 -0.74
N PRO A 15 20.91 28.81 0.32
CA PRO A 15 20.52 28.31 1.62
C PRO A 15 19.29 27.42 1.48
N ARG A 16 19.45 26.14 1.87
CA ARG A 16 18.45 25.10 1.61
C ARG A 16 17.49 25.11 2.78
N VAL A 17 16.32 25.69 2.55
CA VAL A 17 15.21 25.59 3.48
C VAL A 17 14.50 24.27 3.22
N SER A 18 14.36 23.44 4.25
CA SER A 18 13.65 22.16 4.18
C SER A 18 12.49 22.16 5.16
N LEU A 19 11.30 21.88 4.65
CA LEU A 19 10.08 21.72 5.42
C LEU A 19 9.70 20.24 5.43
N HIS A 20 9.71 19.65 6.62
CA HIS A 20 9.23 18.31 6.84
C HIS A 20 7.87 18.37 7.52
N LEU A 21 6.89 17.66 6.96
CA LEU A 21 5.55 17.50 7.50
C LEU A 21 5.22 16.03 7.79
N LEU A 22 5.93 15.09 7.19
CA LEU A 22 5.81 13.66 7.43
C LEU A 22 6.59 13.29 8.70
N GLY A 23 5.91 12.77 9.72
CA GLY A 23 6.49 12.46 11.03
C GLY A 23 6.51 13.64 12.01
N GLY A 24 6.11 14.84 11.58
CA GLY A 24 5.98 16.02 12.42
C GLY A 24 6.40 17.29 11.69
N PHE A 25 6.03 18.45 12.25
CA PHE A 25 6.47 19.73 11.70
C PHE A 25 7.94 19.97 12.04
N GLN A 26 8.80 20.08 11.04
CA GLN A 26 10.17 20.57 11.20
C GLN A 26 10.52 21.54 10.07
N LEU A 27 10.99 22.72 10.43
CA LEU A 27 11.56 23.67 9.48
C LEU A 27 13.06 23.76 9.73
N LEU A 28 13.85 23.50 8.69
CA LEU A 28 15.31 23.54 8.73
C LEU A 28 15.78 24.65 7.80
N HIS A 29 16.77 25.42 8.24
CA HIS A 29 17.51 26.36 7.40
C HIS A 29 18.98 25.92 7.43
N ASP A 30 19.52 25.51 6.29
CA ASP A 30 20.87 24.96 6.18
C ASP A 30 21.12 23.80 7.16
N GLY A 31 20.10 22.96 7.35
CA GLY A 31 20.13 21.83 8.28
C GLY A 31 19.92 22.19 9.76
N VAL A 32 19.80 23.47 10.11
CA VAL A 32 19.56 23.92 11.48
C VAL A 32 18.06 24.09 11.75
N PRO A 33 17.50 23.48 12.80
CA PRO A 33 16.09 23.67 13.16
C PRO A 33 15.75 25.13 13.48
N VAL A 34 14.70 25.62 12.82
CA VAL A 34 14.11 26.94 13.06
C VAL A 34 12.93 26.79 14.00
N VAL A 35 12.96 27.50 15.13
CA VAL A 35 11.88 27.47 16.12
C VAL A 35 10.72 28.33 15.62
N VAL A 36 9.61 27.68 15.26
CA VAL A 36 8.39 28.36 14.82
C VAL A 36 7.29 28.15 15.87
N PRO A 37 6.62 29.21 16.37
CA PRO A 37 5.46 29.07 17.24
C PRO A 37 4.33 28.25 16.60
N ARG A 38 3.66 27.39 17.35
CA ARG A 38 2.63 26.45 16.85
C ARG A 38 1.56 27.10 15.96
N GLY A 39 1.09 28.31 16.31
CA GLY A 39 0.12 29.05 15.49
C GLY A 39 0.65 29.42 14.10
N LEU A 40 1.95 29.68 13.98
CA LEU A 40 2.61 29.98 12.71
C LEU A 40 2.99 28.70 11.94
N GLN A 41 3.29 27.60 12.64
CA GLN A 41 3.48 26.29 12.01
C GLN A 41 2.25 25.88 11.20
N ARG A 42 1.03 26.07 11.75
CA ARG A 42 -0.23 25.78 11.04
C ARG A 42 -0.34 26.52 9.72
N VAL A 43 0.04 27.80 9.71
CA VAL A 43 0.03 28.64 8.50
C VAL A 43 1.02 28.12 7.45
N ILE A 44 2.26 27.84 7.85
CA ILE A 44 3.30 27.34 6.93
C ILE A 44 2.88 25.97 6.35
N ALA A 45 2.44 25.05 7.20
CA ALA A 45 2.03 23.71 6.79
C ALA A 45 0.87 23.75 5.79
N LEU A 46 -0.18 24.50 6.08
CA LEU A 46 -1.33 24.60 5.17
C LEU A 46 -0.93 25.22 3.82
N ILE A 47 -0.12 26.27 3.81
CA ILE A 47 0.37 26.89 2.57
C ILE A 47 1.22 25.89 1.77
N GLY A 48 2.04 25.07 2.45
CA GLY A 48 2.82 24.02 1.81
C GLY A 48 1.95 22.95 1.14
N LEU A 49 0.87 22.53 1.81
CA LEU A 49 -0.05 21.50 1.27
C LEU A 49 -1.05 22.03 0.23
N ARG A 50 -1.20 23.36 0.11
CA ARG A 50 -2.14 24.02 -0.81
C ARG A 50 -1.43 25.11 -1.62
N PRO A 51 -0.46 24.75 -2.48
CA PRO A 51 0.24 25.72 -3.29
C PRO A 51 -0.75 26.46 -4.21
N GLY A 52 -0.70 27.80 -4.18
CA GLY A 52 -1.54 28.65 -5.03
C GLY A 52 -2.94 28.94 -4.50
N ALA A 53 -3.29 28.46 -3.30
CA ALA A 53 -4.56 28.85 -2.66
C ALA A 53 -4.61 30.37 -2.38
N THR A 54 -5.81 30.93 -2.48
CA THR A 54 -6.07 32.34 -2.15
C THR A 54 -5.99 32.57 -0.64
N ARG A 55 -5.74 33.81 -0.24
CA ARG A 55 -5.70 34.18 1.18
C ARG A 55 -7.03 33.94 1.89
N SER A 56 -8.16 34.22 1.23
CA SER A 56 -9.50 33.96 1.80
C SER A 56 -9.69 32.46 2.07
N HIS A 57 -9.34 31.59 1.10
CA HIS A 57 -9.47 30.15 1.29
C HIS A 57 -8.57 29.62 2.43
N LEU A 58 -7.31 30.05 2.48
CA LEU A 58 -6.39 29.68 3.55
C LEU A 58 -6.88 30.14 4.93
N ALA A 59 -7.40 31.37 5.01
CA ALA A 59 -7.93 31.92 6.24
C ALA A 59 -9.14 31.12 6.76
N GLY A 60 -10.07 30.77 5.87
CA GLY A 60 -11.24 29.95 6.21
C GLY A 60 -10.87 28.57 6.75
N LEU A 61 -9.83 27.92 6.21
CA LEU A 61 -9.35 26.62 6.71
C LEU A 61 -8.63 26.70 8.06
N LEU A 62 -7.91 27.80 8.32
CA LEU A 62 -7.15 27.98 9.57
C LEU A 62 -8.02 28.41 10.75
N TRP A 63 -9.08 29.18 10.48
CA TRP A 63 -9.98 29.74 11.50
C TRP A 63 -11.46 29.59 11.09
N PRO A 64 -11.97 28.34 10.97
CA PRO A 64 -13.33 28.08 10.49
C PRO A 64 -14.42 28.69 11.39
N GLU A 65 -14.16 28.85 12.69
CA GLU A 65 -15.10 29.36 13.69
C GLU A 65 -15.21 30.89 13.74
N THR A 66 -14.59 31.61 12.80
CA THR A 66 -14.56 33.08 12.81
C THR A 66 -15.12 33.67 11.53
N SER A 67 -15.56 34.93 11.57
CA SER A 67 -15.98 35.64 10.35
C SER A 67 -14.81 35.77 9.38
N GLU A 68 -15.11 35.87 8.09
CA GLU A 68 -14.10 35.96 7.04
C GLU A 68 -13.13 37.13 7.27
N GLU A 69 -13.63 38.29 7.71
CA GLU A 69 -12.79 39.47 7.98
C GLU A 69 -11.82 39.22 9.13
N ARG A 70 -12.26 38.52 10.19
CA ARG A 70 -11.43 38.16 11.34
C ARG A 70 -10.40 37.10 10.97
N ALA A 71 -10.77 36.11 10.17
CA ALA A 71 -9.88 35.09 9.66
C ALA A 71 -8.79 35.72 8.78
N LEU A 72 -9.16 36.59 7.84
CA LEU A 72 -8.21 37.33 6.98
C LEU A 72 -7.28 38.25 7.79
N SER A 73 -7.80 38.93 8.81
CA SER A 73 -6.99 39.77 9.69
C SER A 73 -5.96 38.93 10.49
N SER A 74 -6.38 37.75 10.96
CA SER A 74 -5.51 36.79 11.65
C SER A 74 -4.43 36.25 10.72
N LEU A 75 -4.80 35.88 9.49
CA LEU A 75 -3.85 35.45 8.45
C LEU A 75 -2.82 36.54 8.16
N ARG A 76 -3.25 37.77 7.92
CA ARG A 76 -2.37 38.90 7.64
C ARG A 76 -1.38 39.15 8.78
N THR A 77 -1.84 39.05 10.03
CA THR A 77 -0.98 39.19 11.22
C THR A 77 0.05 38.06 11.29
N ALA A 78 -0.37 36.81 11.04
CA ALA A 78 0.53 35.66 11.04
C ALA A 78 1.59 35.75 9.92
N LEU A 79 1.17 36.12 8.70
CA LEU A 79 2.09 36.34 7.57
C LEU A 79 3.07 37.48 7.82
N TRP A 80 2.61 38.57 8.44
CA TRP A 80 3.49 39.68 8.80
C TRP A 80 4.56 39.23 9.81
N ARG A 81 4.18 38.47 10.84
CA ARG A 81 5.13 37.92 11.84
C ARG A 81 6.14 36.98 11.19
N LEU A 82 5.67 36.06 10.34
CA LEU A 82 6.54 35.13 9.61
C LEU A 82 7.55 35.87 8.73
N ARG A 83 7.13 36.96 8.07
CA ARG A 83 8.01 37.77 7.22
C ARG A 83 9.09 38.56 7.98
N GLN A 84 8.96 38.73 9.30
CA GLN A 84 10.02 39.36 10.09
C GLN A 84 11.21 38.41 10.29
N ASP A 85 11.00 37.10 10.12
CA ASP A 85 12.05 36.11 10.20
C ASP A 85 12.84 36.05 8.88
N PRO A 86 14.18 36.22 8.88
CA PRO A 86 15.00 36.05 7.69
C PRO A 86 14.87 34.66 7.05
N CYS A 87 14.55 33.64 7.86
CA CYS A 87 14.38 32.26 7.43
C CYS A 87 12.95 31.95 6.94
N CYS A 88 12.11 32.98 6.72
CA CYS A 88 10.74 32.81 6.30
C CYS A 88 10.63 31.97 5.01
N PRO A 89 9.96 30.80 5.04
CA PRO A 89 9.85 29.93 3.89
C PRO A 89 8.83 30.43 2.85
N LEU A 90 8.18 31.57 3.07
CA LEU A 90 7.03 32.01 2.27
C LEU A 90 7.40 33.08 1.25
N ARG A 91 6.66 33.09 0.14
CA ARG A 91 6.64 34.14 -0.87
C ARG A 91 5.20 34.58 -1.11
N THR A 92 4.98 35.89 -1.06
CA THR A 92 3.68 36.51 -1.31
C THR A 92 3.62 37.03 -2.73
N GLY A 93 2.56 36.70 -3.48
CA GLY A 93 2.34 37.21 -4.83
C GLY A 93 0.86 37.55 -5.04
N GLY A 94 0.53 38.83 -5.19
CA GLY A 94 -0.86 39.28 -5.27
C GLY A 94 -1.68 38.79 -4.07
N ASP A 95 -2.79 38.10 -4.35
CA ASP A 95 -3.69 37.50 -3.36
C ASP A 95 -3.34 36.05 -2.98
N THR A 96 -2.20 35.53 -3.45
CA THR A 96 -1.74 34.18 -3.14
C THR A 96 -0.53 34.20 -2.21
N VAL A 97 -0.37 33.13 -1.46
CA VAL A 97 0.83 32.86 -0.66
C VAL A 97 1.29 31.44 -0.98
N ARG A 98 2.58 31.28 -1.19
CA ARG A 98 3.22 30.00 -1.54
C ARG A 98 4.51 29.84 -0.78
N LEU A 99 5.03 28.62 -0.73
CA LEU A 99 6.41 28.37 -0.33
C LEU A 99 7.35 29.05 -1.35
N GLY A 100 8.54 29.44 -0.87
CA GLY A 100 9.62 29.92 -1.73
C GLY A 100 10.08 28.81 -2.68
N PRO A 101 10.57 29.17 -3.88
CA PRO A 101 10.97 28.18 -4.89
C PRO A 101 12.18 27.33 -4.47
N THR A 102 12.90 27.75 -3.43
CA THR A 102 14.05 27.04 -2.85
C THR A 102 13.69 26.19 -1.63
N VAL A 103 12.40 26.17 -1.22
CA VAL A 103 11.94 25.37 -0.09
C VAL A 103 11.68 23.95 -0.58
N HIS A 104 12.37 22.98 0.01
CA HIS A 104 12.11 21.57 -0.23
C HIS A 104 11.04 21.08 0.74
N LEU A 105 9.95 20.52 0.22
CA LEU A 105 8.87 19.92 0.98
C LEU A 105 8.89 18.40 0.77
N ASP A 106 8.98 17.64 1.87
CA ASP A 106 8.98 16.17 1.86
C ASP A 106 7.70 15.56 1.23
N VAL A 107 6.56 16.23 1.38
CA VAL A 107 5.30 15.85 0.72
C VAL A 107 5.39 15.96 -0.81
N ASP A 108 6.06 16.99 -1.33
CA ASP A 108 6.26 17.13 -2.79
C ASP A 108 7.17 16.03 -3.33
N GLU A 109 8.19 15.63 -2.56
CA GLU A 109 9.05 14.50 -2.91
C GLU A 109 8.27 13.19 -2.99
N LEU A 110 7.35 12.93 -2.04
CA LEU A 110 6.45 11.79 -2.09
C LEU A 110 5.56 11.83 -3.35
N VAL A 111 4.97 12.98 -3.67
CA VAL A 111 4.12 13.14 -4.87
C VAL A 111 4.89 12.88 -6.15
N VAL A 112 6.10 13.43 -6.27
CA VAL A 112 6.97 13.22 -7.44
C VAL A 112 7.40 11.75 -7.54
N THR A 113 7.75 11.12 -6.42
CA THR A 113 8.14 9.70 -6.38
C THR A 113 6.97 8.81 -6.81
N ALA A 114 5.77 9.06 -6.31
CA ALA A 114 4.57 8.33 -6.69
C ALA A 114 4.26 8.47 -8.18
N ALA A 115 4.41 9.67 -8.75
CA ALA A 115 4.25 9.88 -10.19
C ALA A 115 5.24 9.06 -11.01
N ARG A 116 6.54 9.08 -10.63
CA ARG A 116 7.58 8.30 -11.31
C ARG A 116 7.32 6.80 -11.25
N VAL A 117 6.86 6.28 -10.10
CA VAL A 117 6.53 4.86 -9.94
C VAL A 117 5.36 4.47 -10.86
N ARG A 118 4.33 5.30 -10.94
CA ARG A 118 3.21 5.10 -11.87
C ARG A 118 3.67 5.10 -13.33
N ASP A 119 4.69 5.89 -13.66
CA ASP A 119 5.29 5.92 -15.00
C ASP A 119 6.27 4.74 -15.24
N GLY A 120 6.34 3.77 -14.33
CA GLY A 120 7.13 2.54 -14.45
C GLY A 120 8.54 2.62 -13.88
N ALA A 121 8.94 3.76 -13.30
CA ALA A 121 10.24 3.86 -12.65
C ALA A 121 10.26 3.09 -11.31
N THR A 122 11.46 2.71 -10.88
CA THR A 122 11.69 2.12 -9.55
C THR A 122 12.75 2.94 -8.79
N PRO A 123 12.39 4.14 -8.30
CA PRO A 123 13.33 5.01 -7.62
C PRO A 123 13.88 4.34 -6.36
N ARG A 124 15.18 4.50 -6.09
CA ARG A 124 15.77 4.06 -4.83
C ARG A 124 15.08 4.75 -3.65
N GLY A 125 14.77 3.99 -2.61
CA GLY A 125 14.11 4.51 -1.41
C GLY A 125 12.61 4.74 -1.53
N ALA A 126 11.98 4.45 -2.69
CA ALA A 126 10.55 4.66 -2.89
C ALA A 126 9.66 3.92 -1.86
N ALA A 127 10.08 2.73 -1.40
CA ALA A 127 9.36 1.98 -0.36
C ALA A 127 9.30 2.73 0.99
N GLY A 128 10.36 3.47 1.34
CA GLY A 128 10.43 4.27 2.57
C GLY A 128 9.81 5.65 2.45
N ALA A 129 9.50 6.11 1.24
CA ALA A 129 8.89 7.43 1.02
C ALA A 129 7.50 7.48 1.66
N GLY A 130 7.22 8.55 2.41
CA GLY A 130 5.93 8.71 3.07
C GLY A 130 5.67 7.75 4.23
N ARG A 131 6.69 7.06 4.77
CA ARG A 131 6.51 6.07 5.85
C ARG A 131 5.84 6.63 7.10
N HIS A 132 6.05 7.90 7.38
CA HIS A 132 5.52 8.57 8.54
C HIS A 132 4.23 9.32 8.20
N ASP A 133 3.28 9.34 9.13
CA ASP A 133 2.03 10.09 8.98
C ASP A 133 2.27 11.59 8.86
N LEU A 134 1.39 12.27 8.12
CA LEU A 134 1.37 13.73 8.04
C LEU A 134 1.00 14.33 9.41
N LEU A 135 1.92 15.13 9.97
CA LEU A 135 1.72 15.96 11.17
C LEU A 135 1.01 15.20 12.31
N PRO A 136 1.62 14.15 12.88
CA PRO A 136 1.04 13.41 14.00
C PRO A 136 0.72 14.34 15.19
N GLY A 137 -0.41 14.09 15.84
CA GLY A 137 -0.92 14.92 16.96
C GLY A 137 -1.62 16.23 16.53
N TRP A 138 -1.80 16.45 15.24
CA TRP A 138 -2.62 17.53 14.69
C TRP A 138 -3.98 16.98 14.25
N TYR A 139 -5.04 17.69 14.64
CA TYR A 139 -6.44 17.26 14.50
C TYR A 139 -7.30 18.28 13.74
N ASP A 140 -6.70 19.28 13.12
CA ASP A 140 -7.41 20.17 12.20
C ASP A 140 -7.99 19.37 11.03
N ASP A 141 -9.23 19.65 10.62
CA ASP A 141 -9.92 18.90 9.55
C ASP A 141 -9.13 18.86 8.24
N TRP A 142 -8.47 19.98 7.89
CA TRP A 142 -7.63 20.04 6.71
C TRP A 142 -6.40 19.13 6.80
N VAL A 143 -5.86 18.87 8.00
CA VAL A 143 -4.77 17.91 8.21
C VAL A 143 -5.28 16.50 8.04
N LEU A 144 -6.44 16.18 8.62
CA LEU A 144 -7.03 14.83 8.55
C LEU A 144 -7.33 14.44 7.10
N LEU A 145 -7.92 15.36 6.33
CA LEU A 145 -8.18 15.16 4.91
C LEU A 145 -6.89 14.94 4.11
N GLU A 146 -5.86 15.75 4.34
CA GLU A 146 -4.58 15.59 3.65
C GLU A 146 -3.82 14.34 4.08
N ARG A 147 -3.91 13.94 5.35
CA ARG A 147 -3.31 12.70 5.84
C ARG A 147 -3.93 11.49 5.13
N GLU A 148 -5.24 11.44 5.00
CA GLU A 148 -5.91 10.36 4.26
C GLU A 148 -5.53 10.36 2.78
N ARG A 149 -5.49 11.54 2.15
CA ARG A 149 -5.05 11.68 0.75
C ARG A 149 -3.64 11.14 0.54
N LEU A 150 -2.69 11.50 1.40
CA LEU A 150 -1.30 11.05 1.30
C LEU A 150 -1.14 9.57 1.63
N ARG A 151 -1.92 9.04 2.58
CA ARG A 151 -1.97 7.61 2.88
C ARG A 151 -2.42 6.81 1.66
N GLN A 152 -3.51 7.22 1.00
CA GLN A 152 -3.97 6.59 -0.23
C GLN A 152 -2.94 6.68 -1.35
N LEU A 153 -2.30 7.84 -1.54
CA LEU A 153 -1.24 8.02 -2.52
C LEU A 153 -0.08 7.05 -2.28
N ARG A 154 0.37 6.91 -1.03
CA ARG A 154 1.44 5.98 -0.64
C ARG A 154 1.04 4.53 -0.90
N LEU A 155 -0.16 4.11 -0.53
CA LEU A 155 -0.63 2.74 -0.77
C LEU A 155 -0.61 2.38 -2.25
N HIS A 156 -1.16 3.24 -3.11
CA HIS A 156 -1.13 2.99 -4.56
C HIS A 156 0.30 2.98 -5.10
N MET A 157 1.16 3.90 -4.65
CA MET A 157 2.57 3.90 -5.03
C MET A 157 3.27 2.58 -4.65
N LEU A 158 3.07 2.09 -3.44
CA LEU A 158 3.68 0.83 -2.98
C LEU A 158 3.18 -0.38 -3.77
N GLU A 159 1.90 -0.41 -4.12
CA GLU A 159 1.30 -1.48 -4.94
C GLU A 159 1.85 -1.49 -6.36
N GLU A 160 1.93 -0.32 -7.00
CA GLU A 160 2.55 -0.16 -8.32
C GLU A 160 4.04 -0.51 -8.26
N LEU A 161 4.76 -0.08 -7.22
CA LEU A 161 6.16 -0.41 -7.01
C LEU A 161 6.37 -1.93 -6.91
N ALA A 162 5.58 -2.61 -6.07
CA ALA A 162 5.61 -4.06 -5.93
C ALA A 162 5.28 -4.77 -7.25
N GLY A 163 4.27 -4.29 -7.98
CA GLY A 163 3.92 -4.80 -9.31
C GLY A 163 5.06 -4.66 -10.33
N ASN A 164 5.71 -3.49 -10.37
CA ASN A 164 6.84 -3.20 -11.26
C ASN A 164 8.06 -4.07 -10.94
N HIS A 165 8.38 -4.27 -9.66
CA HIS A 165 9.46 -5.17 -9.24
C HIS A 165 9.15 -6.63 -9.57
N LEU A 166 7.92 -7.08 -9.35
CA LEU A 166 7.48 -8.43 -9.71
C LEU A 166 7.59 -8.67 -11.23
N ALA A 167 7.11 -7.74 -12.05
CA ALA A 167 7.20 -7.83 -13.51
C ALA A 167 8.66 -7.90 -14.02
N ALA A 168 9.59 -7.33 -13.26
CA ALA A 168 11.02 -7.37 -13.57
C ALA A 168 11.78 -8.54 -12.92
N GLY A 169 11.09 -9.49 -12.28
CA GLY A 169 11.71 -10.65 -11.61
C GLY A 169 12.47 -10.31 -10.33
N ARG A 170 12.29 -9.09 -9.79
CA ARG A 170 12.95 -8.60 -8.58
C ARG A 170 12.09 -8.91 -7.36
N HIS A 171 11.98 -10.19 -7.03
CA HIS A 171 11.01 -10.69 -6.04
C HIS A 171 11.24 -10.15 -4.62
N GLY A 172 12.49 -10.01 -4.17
CA GLY A 172 12.81 -9.46 -2.85
C GLY A 172 12.29 -8.03 -2.67
N GLU A 173 12.60 -7.13 -3.60
CA GLU A 173 12.10 -5.74 -3.56
C GLU A 173 10.58 -5.66 -3.75
N ALA A 174 10.00 -6.55 -4.55
CA ALA A 174 8.55 -6.64 -4.70
C ALA A 174 7.89 -7.01 -3.37
N LEU A 175 8.47 -7.96 -2.64
CA LEU A 175 7.97 -8.41 -1.35
C LEU A 175 8.10 -7.30 -0.30
N GLU A 176 9.23 -6.60 -0.24
CA GLU A 176 9.42 -5.45 0.65
C GLU A 176 8.34 -4.38 0.46
N ALA A 177 8.07 -3.98 -0.78
CA ALA A 177 7.05 -2.98 -1.09
C ALA A 177 5.63 -3.46 -0.74
N ALA A 178 5.31 -4.73 -1.00
CA ALA A 178 4.01 -5.31 -0.66
C ALA A 178 3.80 -5.41 0.85
N LEU A 179 4.83 -5.81 1.61
CA LEU A 179 4.77 -5.90 3.07
C LEU A 179 4.64 -4.51 3.73
N GLU A 180 5.32 -3.49 3.20
CA GLU A 180 5.13 -2.11 3.66
C GLU A 180 3.68 -1.62 3.41
N ALA A 181 3.06 -1.99 2.29
CA ALA A 181 1.66 -1.67 2.03
C ALA A 181 0.71 -2.42 2.98
N MET A 182 0.98 -3.70 3.28
CA MET A 182 0.23 -4.48 4.28
C MET A 182 0.34 -3.90 5.68
N ALA A 183 1.52 -3.43 6.09
CA ALA A 183 1.72 -2.80 7.38
C ALA A 183 0.92 -1.48 7.50
N ALA A 184 0.81 -0.73 6.38
CA ALA A 184 0.06 0.52 6.33
C ALA A 184 -1.46 0.32 6.27
N GLU A 185 -1.95 -0.73 5.61
CA GLU A 185 -3.38 -1.06 5.52
C GLU A 185 -3.59 -2.59 5.53
N PRO A 186 -3.69 -3.22 6.72
CA PRO A 186 -3.74 -4.67 6.85
C PRO A 186 -4.93 -5.35 6.17
N LEU A 187 -6.07 -4.65 6.03
CA LEU A 187 -7.30 -5.23 5.46
C LEU A 187 -7.38 -5.09 3.94
N ARG A 188 -6.54 -4.26 3.32
CA ARG A 188 -6.57 -4.04 1.86
C ARG A 188 -6.02 -5.26 1.13
N GLU A 189 -6.80 -5.81 0.20
CA GLU A 189 -6.47 -7.10 -0.44
C GLU A 189 -5.29 -7.03 -1.42
N THR A 190 -5.13 -5.94 -2.15
CA THR A 190 -4.16 -5.84 -3.26
C THR A 190 -2.71 -6.18 -2.83
N PRO A 191 -2.19 -5.68 -1.69
CA PRO A 191 -0.86 -6.06 -1.20
C PRO A 191 -0.75 -7.55 -0.87
N HIS A 192 -1.74 -8.15 -0.19
CA HIS A 192 -1.76 -9.60 0.08
C HIS A 192 -1.74 -10.41 -1.22
N ARG A 193 -2.48 -9.94 -2.24
CA ARG A 193 -2.55 -10.59 -3.55
C ARG A 193 -1.20 -10.53 -4.26
N LEU A 194 -0.46 -9.44 -4.10
CA LEU A 194 0.91 -9.31 -4.59
C LEU A 194 1.86 -10.27 -3.87
N VAL A 195 1.80 -10.39 -2.54
CA VAL A 195 2.62 -11.36 -1.78
C VAL A 195 2.40 -12.79 -2.28
N VAL A 196 1.15 -13.22 -2.46
CA VAL A 196 0.83 -14.54 -3.02
C VAL A 196 1.45 -14.70 -4.41
N ARG A 197 1.28 -13.72 -5.31
CA ARG A 197 1.86 -13.75 -6.66
C ARG A 197 3.39 -13.81 -6.65
N ILE A 198 4.04 -13.10 -5.74
CA ILE A 198 5.50 -13.07 -5.60
C ILE A 198 5.99 -14.46 -5.20
N HIS A 199 5.41 -15.07 -4.16
CA HIS A 199 5.80 -16.42 -3.74
C HIS A 199 5.56 -17.47 -4.83
N LEU A 200 4.46 -17.36 -5.59
CA LEU A 200 4.24 -18.23 -6.74
C LEU A 200 5.29 -18.04 -7.84
N ALA A 201 5.69 -16.80 -8.14
CA ALA A 201 6.73 -16.51 -9.12
C ALA A 201 8.12 -17.03 -8.68
N GLU A 202 8.38 -17.12 -7.38
CA GLU A 202 9.57 -17.75 -6.81
C GLU A 202 9.51 -19.29 -6.80
N GLY A 203 8.35 -19.90 -7.08
CA GLY A 203 8.12 -21.34 -6.92
C GLY A 203 7.82 -21.77 -5.49
N ASN A 204 7.64 -20.83 -4.56
CA ASN A 204 7.35 -21.05 -3.15
C ASN A 204 5.85 -21.28 -2.92
N ALA A 205 5.31 -22.37 -3.48
CA ALA A 205 3.87 -22.67 -3.42
C ALA A 205 3.34 -22.78 -1.98
N PHE A 206 4.13 -23.31 -1.03
CA PHE A 206 3.74 -23.40 0.37
C PHE A 206 3.55 -22.01 1.00
N GLU A 207 4.50 -21.10 0.80
CA GLU A 207 4.41 -19.72 1.32
C GLU A 207 3.21 -18.99 0.73
N ALA A 208 2.97 -19.12 -0.59
CA ALA A 208 1.80 -18.53 -1.23
C ALA A 208 0.47 -18.99 -0.59
N VAL A 209 0.34 -20.29 -0.31
CA VAL A 209 -0.83 -20.88 0.36
C VAL A 209 -0.94 -20.39 1.81
N HIS A 210 0.19 -20.35 2.52
CA HIS A 210 0.23 -19.82 3.89
C HIS A 210 -0.25 -18.36 3.94
N SER A 211 0.29 -17.48 3.08
CA SER A 211 -0.10 -16.07 3.04
C SER A 211 -1.59 -15.88 2.79
N PHE A 212 -2.18 -16.68 1.89
CA PHE A 212 -3.63 -16.67 1.65
C PHE A 212 -4.44 -17.00 2.90
N TYR A 213 -4.08 -18.08 3.60
CA TYR A 213 -4.82 -18.50 4.80
C TYR A 213 -4.68 -17.50 5.94
N VAL A 214 -3.50 -16.89 6.12
CA VAL A 214 -3.32 -15.79 7.08
C VAL A 214 -4.24 -14.62 6.77
N TYR A 215 -4.31 -14.20 5.50
CA TYR A 215 -5.19 -13.10 5.11
C TYR A 215 -6.67 -13.44 5.26
N ARG A 216 -7.07 -14.65 4.88
CA ARG A 216 -8.44 -15.13 5.06
C ARG A 216 -8.84 -15.12 6.52
N ASP A 217 -7.99 -15.64 7.40
CA ASP A 217 -8.28 -15.69 8.84
C ASP A 217 -8.38 -14.27 9.43
N LEU A 218 -7.57 -13.32 8.94
CA LEU A 218 -7.70 -11.90 9.27
C LEU A 218 -9.05 -11.32 8.83
N LEU A 219 -9.45 -11.52 7.57
CA LEU A 219 -10.73 -11.02 7.04
C LEU A 219 -11.94 -11.63 7.78
N LEU A 220 -11.90 -12.92 8.06
CA LEU A 220 -12.96 -13.59 8.81
C LEU A 220 -13.02 -13.07 10.25
N ARG A 221 -11.89 -12.77 10.87
CA ARG A 221 -11.83 -12.23 12.24
C ARG A 221 -12.36 -10.81 12.33
N GLU A 222 -11.95 -9.93 11.43
CA GLU A 222 -12.24 -8.48 11.49
C GLU A 222 -13.53 -8.09 10.77
N LEU A 223 -13.82 -8.69 9.61
CA LEU A 223 -14.93 -8.29 8.73
C LEU A 223 -15.99 -9.38 8.51
N ARG A 224 -15.72 -10.63 8.91
CA ARG A 224 -16.58 -11.80 8.63
C ARG A 224 -16.81 -12.02 7.12
N LEU A 225 -15.80 -11.69 6.32
CA LEU A 225 -15.81 -11.83 4.86
C LEU A 225 -14.76 -12.85 4.41
N GLU A 226 -14.98 -13.44 3.24
CA GLU A 226 -14.01 -14.26 2.52
C GLU A 226 -13.17 -13.40 1.56
N PRO A 227 -11.94 -13.82 1.20
CA PRO A 227 -11.16 -13.20 0.15
C PRO A 227 -11.90 -13.18 -1.18
N SER A 228 -11.56 -12.22 -2.03
CA SER A 228 -12.21 -12.07 -3.32
C SER A 228 -11.96 -13.29 -4.25
N PRO A 229 -12.78 -13.45 -5.30
CA PRO A 229 -12.52 -14.41 -6.36
C PRO A 229 -11.14 -14.22 -7.02
N ALA A 230 -10.68 -12.98 -7.16
CA ALA A 230 -9.37 -12.69 -7.75
C ALA A 230 -8.21 -13.18 -6.88
N MET A 231 -8.36 -13.14 -5.55
CA MET A 231 -7.39 -13.75 -4.63
C MET A 231 -7.44 -15.29 -4.73
N THR A 232 -8.63 -15.86 -4.67
CA THR A 232 -8.83 -17.33 -4.66
C THR A 232 -8.29 -17.98 -5.93
N ALA A 233 -8.52 -17.34 -7.09
CA ALA A 233 -8.06 -17.83 -8.39
C ALA A 233 -6.54 -18.02 -8.47
N LEU A 234 -5.73 -17.26 -7.71
CA LEU A 234 -4.27 -17.42 -7.70
C LEU A 234 -3.83 -18.80 -7.19
N LEU A 235 -4.60 -19.39 -6.28
CA LEU A 235 -4.25 -20.68 -5.69
C LEU A 235 -4.83 -21.86 -6.46
N ASP A 236 -5.91 -21.67 -7.23
CA ASP A 236 -6.53 -22.76 -7.98
C ASP A 236 -5.54 -23.39 -8.98
N ASP A 237 -4.80 -22.55 -9.71
CA ASP A 237 -3.78 -23.00 -10.66
C ASP A 237 -2.61 -23.72 -9.99
N THR A 238 -2.26 -23.32 -8.77
CA THR A 238 -1.13 -23.88 -8.00
C THR A 238 -1.52 -25.18 -7.29
N LEU A 239 -2.72 -25.23 -6.72
CA LEU A 239 -3.20 -26.36 -5.93
C LEU A 239 -3.76 -27.49 -6.80
N ALA A 240 -4.27 -27.20 -8.00
CA ALA A 240 -4.84 -28.23 -8.87
C ALA A 240 -3.84 -29.34 -9.27
N PRO A 241 -2.56 -29.04 -9.59
CA PRO A 241 -1.54 -30.07 -9.82
C PRO A 241 -1.18 -30.86 -8.55
N ILE A 242 -0.99 -30.17 -7.41
CA ILE A 242 -0.64 -30.81 -6.12
C ILE A 242 -1.75 -31.76 -5.68
N ARG A 243 -3.02 -31.32 -5.75
CA ARG A 243 -4.19 -32.15 -5.41
C ARG A 243 -4.33 -33.37 -6.32
N ARG A 244 -3.94 -33.25 -7.60
CA ARG A 244 -3.94 -34.36 -8.56
C ARG A 244 -2.84 -35.37 -8.24
N ALA A 245 -1.65 -34.91 -7.86
CA ALA A 245 -0.52 -35.77 -7.47
C ALA A 245 -0.75 -36.46 -6.11
N SER A 246 -1.41 -35.79 -5.16
CA SER A 246 -1.71 -36.33 -3.84
C SER A 246 -2.96 -37.21 -3.78
N ARG A 247 -3.71 -37.36 -4.89
CA ARG A 247 -4.80 -38.35 -4.95
C ARG A 247 -4.16 -39.74 -4.94
N PRO A 248 -4.43 -40.58 -3.93
CA PRO A 248 -3.96 -41.97 -3.97
C PRO A 248 -4.53 -42.61 -5.24
N GLU A 249 -3.65 -43.19 -6.06
CA GLU A 249 -4.05 -43.98 -7.21
C GLU A 249 -5.08 -45.01 -6.71
N PRO A 250 -6.31 -45.07 -7.25
CA PRO A 250 -7.28 -46.04 -6.78
C PRO A 250 -6.62 -47.42 -6.89
N PRO A 251 -6.71 -48.28 -5.86
CA PRO A 251 -6.02 -49.57 -5.87
C PRO A 251 -6.41 -50.27 -7.16
N GLN A 252 -5.43 -50.43 -8.07
CA GLN A 252 -5.62 -51.15 -9.31
C GLN A 252 -6.17 -52.50 -8.88
N ARG A 253 -7.47 -52.75 -9.15
CA ARG A 253 -8.06 -54.06 -8.95
C ARG A 253 -7.19 -54.99 -9.78
N ARG A 254 -6.28 -55.71 -9.11
CA ARG A 254 -5.57 -56.83 -9.71
C ARG A 254 -6.69 -57.69 -10.29
N ALA A 255 -6.80 -57.66 -11.61
CA ALA A 255 -7.70 -58.52 -12.32
C ALA A 255 -7.48 -59.92 -11.75
N ASP A 256 -8.54 -60.48 -11.22
CA ASP A 256 -8.61 -61.74 -10.51
C ASP A 256 -8.20 -62.86 -11.48
N ARG A 257 -6.89 -62.97 -11.75
CA ARG A 257 -6.29 -64.04 -12.53
C ARG A 257 -6.08 -65.19 -11.56
N GLY A 258 -7.05 -66.10 -11.55
CA GLY A 258 -6.85 -67.46 -11.11
C GLY A 258 -7.71 -67.89 -9.94
N ARG A 259 -9.04 -67.96 -10.15
CA ARG A 259 -9.85 -68.93 -9.41
C ARG A 259 -9.97 -70.19 -10.28
N PRO A 260 -9.38 -71.34 -9.91
CA PRO A 260 -9.57 -72.56 -10.68
C PRO A 260 -11.03 -73.04 -10.54
N ALA A 261 -11.60 -73.50 -11.65
CA ALA A 261 -12.93 -74.08 -11.69
C ALA A 261 -13.03 -75.30 -10.76
N GLY A 262 -13.92 -75.25 -9.78
CA GLY A 262 -14.28 -76.41 -8.96
C GLY A 262 -15.15 -77.40 -9.74
N PRO A 263 -15.11 -78.71 -9.42
CA PRO A 263 -15.73 -79.74 -10.24
C PRO A 263 -17.26 -79.75 -10.14
N ALA A 264 -17.87 -80.22 -11.22
CA ALA A 264 -19.32 -80.29 -11.47
C ALA A 264 -20.08 -81.11 -10.41
N ARG A 265 -21.24 -80.60 -9.98
CA ARG A 265 -22.24 -81.34 -9.19
C ARG A 265 -23.06 -82.28 -10.10
N PRO A 266 -23.36 -83.53 -9.66
CA PRO A 266 -24.18 -84.45 -10.45
C PRO A 266 -25.68 -84.12 -10.40
N GLN A 267 -26.34 -84.38 -11.52
CA GLN A 267 -27.78 -84.20 -11.77
C GLN A 267 -28.63 -85.12 -10.88
N ARG A 268 -29.68 -84.58 -10.26
CA ARG A 268 -30.72 -85.37 -9.58
C ARG A 268 -31.87 -85.63 -10.55
N ALA A 269 -32.18 -86.90 -10.73
CA ALA A 269 -33.19 -87.44 -11.64
C ALA A 269 -34.62 -87.01 -11.28
N ALA A 270 -35.44 -86.85 -12.32
CA ALA A 270 -36.87 -86.55 -12.26
C ALA A 270 -37.70 -87.76 -11.77
N PRO A 271 -38.82 -87.55 -11.05
CA PRO A 271 -39.74 -88.62 -10.70
C PRO A 271 -40.63 -89.05 -11.89
N PRO A 272 -41.05 -90.33 -11.97
CA PRO A 272 -41.87 -90.86 -13.07
C PRO A 272 -43.36 -90.47 -12.95
N PRO A 273 -44.13 -90.54 -14.06
CA PRO A 273 -45.51 -90.06 -14.14
C PRO A 273 -46.55 -91.07 -13.62
N SER A 274 -47.63 -90.54 -13.03
CA SER A 274 -48.83 -91.27 -12.61
C SER A 274 -49.79 -91.51 -13.79
N ILE A 275 -50.21 -92.77 -13.99
CA ILE A 275 -51.22 -93.20 -14.98
C ILE A 275 -52.61 -93.30 -14.29
N PRO A 276 -53.74 -92.98 -14.96
CA PRO A 276 -55.07 -93.01 -14.36
C PRO A 276 -55.80 -94.35 -14.56
N ARG A 277 -56.64 -94.73 -13.59
CA ARG A 277 -57.82 -95.63 -13.69
C ARG A 277 -58.78 -95.18 -12.57
N GLY A 278 -60.05 -94.82 -12.79
CA GLY A 278 -61.10 -95.55 -13.48
C GLY A 278 -62.14 -95.95 -12.41
N THR A 279 -63.31 -95.32 -12.46
CA THR A 279 -64.52 -95.56 -11.64
C THR A 279 -65.01 -97.01 -11.71
N PRO A 280 -65.86 -97.40 -10.76
CA PRO A 280 -67.17 -97.94 -11.09
C PRO A 280 -68.29 -96.92 -10.83
#